data_AF-A0A2J6HEJ7-F1
#
_entry.id   AF-A0A2J6HEJ7-F1
#
_cell.length_a   1.000
_cell.length_b   1.000
_cell.length_c   1.000
_cell.angle_alpha   90.00
_cell.angle_beta   90.00
_cell.angle_gamma   90.00
#
_symmetry.space_group_name_H-M   'P 1'
#
loop_
_entity.id
_entity.type
_entity.pdbx_description
1 polymer ?
#
loop_
_entity_poly.entity_id
_entity_poly.type
_entity_poly.pdbx_seq_one_letter_code
_entity_poly.pdbx_strand_id
1 'polypeptide(L)'
;MAFSDKPFKMENLFIGIGALIVLLGLAYLAYRSALKLKKVEADEEKIYIIHSKKDTEELLYAQITGGNRGWSLITREFYIKLYYLDEDGVQQKIKFSPRILGNHYDNFVELLAKKNPNLKIRRRRDY
;
A
#
# COMPACT_ATOMS: atom_id res chain seq x y z
N MET A 1 5.64 56.11 13.95
CA MET A 1 4.93 54.86 13.59
C MET A 1 4.47 54.20 14.88
N ALA A 2 3.19 54.30 15.22
CA ALA A 2 2.64 53.63 16.39
C ALA A 2 2.49 52.14 16.04
N PHE A 3 3.26 51.27 16.70
CA PHE A 3 3.04 49.84 16.64
C PHE A 3 1.70 49.56 17.33
N SER A 4 0.75 49.06 16.55
CA SER A 4 -0.57 48.67 17.01
C SER A 4 -0.44 47.43 17.90
N ASP A 5 -0.28 47.64 19.21
CA ASP A 5 -0.40 46.61 20.24
C ASP A 5 -1.86 46.16 20.36
N LYS A 6 -2.36 45.42 19.37
CA LYS A 6 -3.61 44.68 19.52
C LYS A 6 -3.30 43.50 20.43
N PRO A 7 -4.01 43.33 21.57
CA PRO A 7 -3.77 42.21 22.46
C PRO A 7 -4.00 40.92 21.67
N PHE A 8 -2.96 40.10 21.56
CA PHE A 8 -3.06 38.78 20.95
C PHE A 8 -3.99 37.96 21.84
N LYS A 9 -5.26 37.82 21.44
CA LYS A 9 -6.25 37.08 22.21
C LYS A 9 -5.77 35.64 22.35
N MET A 10 -5.63 35.16 23.59
CA MET A 10 -5.20 33.78 23.90
C MET A 10 -6.04 32.75 23.13
N GLU A 11 -7.32 33.03 22.86
CA GLU A 11 -8.21 32.24 22.02
C GLU A 11 -7.65 31.96 20.61
N ASN A 12 -6.96 32.93 19.99
CA ASN A 12 -6.36 32.76 18.66
C ASN A 12 -5.13 31.84 18.70
N LEU A 13 -4.40 31.82 19.83
CA LEU A 13 -3.30 30.88 20.05
C LEU A 13 -3.82 29.44 20.21
N PHE A 14 -4.92 29.24 20.94
CA PHE A 14 -5.55 27.92 21.07
C PHE A 14 -6.10 27.40 19.74
N ILE A 15 -6.72 28.25 18.93
CA ILE A 15 -7.21 27.88 17.59
C ILE A 15 -6.03 27.55 16.67
N GLY A 16 -4.95 28.34 16.71
CA GLY A 16 -3.74 28.10 15.91
C GLY A 16 -3.03 26.79 16.27
N ILE A 17 -2.85 26.52 17.57
CA ILE A 17 -2.24 25.28 18.06
C ILE A 17 -3.14 24.08 17.77
N GLY A 18 -4.47 24.22 17.94
CA GLY A 18 -5.44 23.18 17.62
C GLY A 18 -5.41 22.82 16.12
N ALA A 19 -5.39 23.82 15.23
CA ALA A 19 -5.27 23.59 13.80
C ALA A 19 -3.94 22.92 13.42
N LEU A 20 -2.84 23.30 14.07
CA LEU A 20 -1.53 22.68 13.87
C LEU A 20 -1.52 21.20 14.26
N ILE A 21 -2.11 20.84 15.41
CA ILE A 21 -2.22 19.45 15.88
C ILE A 21 -3.06 18.61 14.92
N VAL A 22 -4.17 19.15 14.41
CA VAL A 22 -5.02 18.46 13.43
C VAL A 22 -4.26 18.22 12.13
N LEU A 23 -3.53 19.23 11.62
CA LEU A 23 -2.72 19.09 10.41
C LEU A 23 -1.59 18.06 10.58
N LEU A 24 -0.91 18.07 11.72
CA LEU A 24 0.13 17.09 12.04
C LEU A 24 -0.46 15.67 12.20
N GLY A 25 -1.64 15.55 12.80
CA GLY A 25 -2.37 14.29 12.88
C GLY A 25 -2.74 13.73 11.51
N LEU A 26 -3.29 14.57 10.63
CA LEU A 26 -3.60 14.19 9.24
C LEU A 26 -2.33 13.81 8.45
N ALA A 27 -1.25 14.56 8.63
CA ALA A 27 0.05 14.25 8.02
C ALA A 27 0.61 12.91 8.51
N TYR A 28 0.50 12.61 9.81
CA TYR A 28 0.91 11.34 10.40
C TYR A 28 0.07 10.16 9.88
N LEU A 29 -1.25 10.33 9.79
CA LEU A 29 -2.16 9.35 9.19
C LEU A 29 -1.83 9.09 7.71
N ALA A 30 -1.52 10.15 6.95
CA ALA A 30 -1.09 10.03 5.56
C ALA A 30 0.24 9.28 5.44
N TYR A 31 1.24 9.61 6.26
CA TYR A 31 2.54 8.95 6.30
C TYR A 31 2.41 7.45 6.62
N ARG A 32 1.62 7.09 7.65
CA ARG A 32 1.40 5.69 8.04
C ARG A 32 0.64 4.88 6.99
N SER A 33 -0.11 5.55 6.12
CA SER A 33 -0.82 4.91 5.00
C SER A 33 0.10 4.68 3.80
N ALA A 34 0.99 5.62 3.49
CA ALA A 34 1.96 5.51 2.41
C ALA A 34 2.97 4.35 2.61
N LEU A 35 3.32 4.05 3.88
CA LEU A 35 4.24 2.98 4.26
C LEU A 35 3.72 1.54 4.03
N LYS A 36 2.48 1.33 3.57
CA LYS A 36 1.88 -0.02 3.48
C LYS A 36 2.06 -0.72 2.13
N LEU A 37 2.75 -0.10 1.17
CA LEU A 37 3.11 -0.75 -0.09
C LEU A 37 4.39 -1.57 0.13
N LYS A 38 4.24 -2.89 0.14
CA LYS A 38 5.39 -3.80 0.27
C LYS A 38 6.13 -3.90 -1.05
N LYS A 39 7.46 -4.07 -0.98
CA LYS A 39 8.26 -4.47 -2.13
C LYS A 39 7.99 -5.96 -2.38
N VAL A 40 7.71 -6.28 -3.63
CA VAL A 40 7.38 -7.63 -4.05
C VAL A 40 8.19 -7.95 -5.29
N GLU A 41 8.90 -9.06 -5.25
CA GLU A 41 9.56 -9.67 -6.39
C GLU A 41 8.83 -10.98 -6.71
N ALA A 42 8.83 -11.39 -7.98
CA ALA A 42 8.10 -12.57 -8.41
C ALA A 42 8.95 -13.34 -9.41
N ASP A 43 8.97 -14.65 -9.24
CA ASP A 43 9.63 -15.61 -10.12
C ASP A 43 8.60 -16.61 -10.68
N GLU A 44 9.05 -17.64 -11.39
CA GLU A 44 8.19 -18.62 -12.08
C GLU A 44 7.30 -19.44 -11.12
N GLU A 45 7.74 -19.66 -9.87
CA GLU A 45 7.03 -20.50 -8.89
C GLU A 45 6.68 -19.80 -7.57
N LYS A 46 7.33 -18.68 -7.26
CA LYS A 46 7.25 -18.02 -5.96
C LYS A 46 7.13 -16.50 -6.09
N ILE A 47 6.56 -15.90 -5.05
CA ILE A 47 6.54 -14.47 -4.82
C ILE A 47 7.35 -14.19 -3.57
N TYR A 48 8.27 -13.24 -3.66
CA TYR A 48 9.11 -12.81 -2.56
C TYR A 48 8.60 -11.48 -2.04
N ILE A 49 8.21 -11.45 -0.77
CA ILE A 49 7.67 -10.28 -0.12
C ILE A 49 8.77 -9.71 0.76
N ILE A 50 9.34 -8.60 0.32
CA ILE A 50 10.48 -7.97 1.00
C ILE A 50 9.91 -7.01 2.04
N HIS A 51 9.94 -7.41 3.31
CA HIS A 51 9.53 -6.57 4.44
C HIS A 51 10.67 -5.66 4.89
N SER A 52 11.92 -6.14 4.81
CA SER A 52 13.13 -5.39 5.14
C SER A 52 14.34 -5.95 4.38
N LYS A 53 15.50 -5.27 4.40
CA LYS A 53 16.74 -5.73 3.75
C LYS A 53 17.21 -7.13 4.19
N LYS A 54 16.69 -7.65 5.30
CA LYS A 54 17.07 -8.93 5.91
C LYS A 54 15.89 -9.90 6.08
N ASP A 55 14.68 -9.49 5.68
CA ASP A 55 13.46 -10.25 5.96
C ASP A 55 12.61 -10.31 4.70
N THR A 56 12.67 -11.47 4.05
CA THR A 56 11.97 -11.80 2.81
C THR A 56 11.12 -13.01 3.08
N GLU A 57 9.81 -12.83 3.00
CA GLU A 57 8.84 -13.91 3.13
C GLU A 57 8.63 -14.50 1.73
N GLU A 58 8.89 -15.81 1.59
CA GLU A 58 8.64 -16.54 0.36
C GLU A 58 7.20 -17.05 0.37
N LEU A 59 6.47 -16.76 -0.71
CA LEU A 59 5.10 -17.19 -0.88
C LEU A 59 4.95 -17.99 -2.16
N LEU A 60 4.49 -19.23 -2.03
CA LEU A 60 4.14 -20.04 -3.19
C LEU A 60 2.84 -19.50 -3.81
N TYR A 61 2.74 -19.52 -5.14
CA TYR A 61 1.48 -19.14 -5.81
C TYR A 61 0.28 -19.97 -5.35
N ALA A 62 0.51 -21.22 -4.91
CA ALA A 62 -0.52 -22.10 -4.37
C ALA A 62 -1.13 -21.63 -3.05
N GLN A 63 -0.37 -20.86 -2.24
CA GLN A 63 -0.87 -20.31 -0.98
C GLN A 63 -1.81 -19.12 -1.21
N ILE A 64 -1.84 -18.57 -2.43
CA ILE A 64 -2.70 -17.43 -2.76
C ILE A 64 -4.12 -17.91 -2.97
N THR A 65 -5.02 -17.44 -2.11
CA THR A 65 -6.44 -17.78 -2.14
C THR A 65 -7.27 -16.79 -2.95
N GLY A 66 -6.74 -15.59 -3.19
CA GLY A 66 -7.47 -14.59 -3.95
C GLY A 66 -6.71 -13.29 -4.14
N GLY A 67 -7.30 -12.39 -4.92
CA GLY A 67 -6.72 -11.08 -5.14
C GLY A 67 -7.67 -10.14 -5.87
N ASN A 68 -7.49 -8.85 -5.65
CA ASN A 68 -8.25 -7.80 -6.32
C ASN A 68 -7.37 -6.57 -6.56
N ARG A 69 -7.68 -5.83 -7.62
CA ARG A 69 -7.15 -4.50 -7.87
C ARG A 69 -7.84 -3.48 -6.97
N GLY A 70 -7.08 -2.53 -6.45
CA GLY A 70 -7.62 -1.34 -5.80
C GLY A 70 -6.97 -0.07 -6.35
N TRP A 71 -7.56 1.06 -6.01
CA TRP A 71 -7.02 2.39 -6.28
C TRP A 71 -6.71 3.07 -4.96
N SER A 72 -5.48 3.57 -4.81
CA SER A 72 -5.09 4.35 -3.65
C SER A 72 -5.26 5.83 -3.95
N LEU A 73 -6.17 6.50 -3.23
CA LEU A 73 -6.35 7.95 -3.32
C LEU A 73 -5.10 8.73 -2.86
N ILE A 74 -4.28 8.13 -1.99
CA ILE A 74 -3.13 8.78 -1.36
C ILE A 74 -1.93 8.78 -2.29
N THR A 75 -1.61 7.62 -2.87
CA THR A 75 -0.49 7.50 -3.82
C THR A 75 -0.89 7.82 -5.25
N ARG A 76 -2.20 7.99 -5.52
CA ARG A 76 -2.77 8.13 -6.88
C ARG A 76 -2.29 7.03 -7.82
N GLU A 77 -2.13 5.83 -7.27
CA GLU A 77 -1.67 4.66 -8.00
C GLU A 77 -2.63 3.48 -7.78
N PHE A 78 -2.73 2.64 -8.80
CA PHE A 78 -3.33 1.32 -8.66
C PHE A 78 -2.45 0.45 -7.75
N TYR A 79 -3.08 -0.36 -6.92
CA TYR A 79 -2.40 -1.41 -6.16
C TYR A 79 -3.06 -2.75 -6.41
N ILE A 80 -2.28 -3.82 -6.35
CA ILE A 80 -2.82 -5.18 -6.23
C ILE A 80 -2.88 -5.52 -4.75
N LYS A 81 -4.00 -6.12 -4.35
CA LYS A 81 -4.17 -6.73 -3.04
C LYS A 81 -4.31 -8.24 -3.22
N LEU A 82 -3.39 -9.00 -2.66
CA LEU A 82 -3.44 -10.46 -2.62
C LEU A 82 -3.85 -10.93 -1.24
N TYR A 83 -4.53 -12.07 -1.20
CA TYR A 83 -4.89 -12.82 -0.01
C TYR A 83 -4.22 -14.18 -0.09
N TYR A 84 -3.58 -14.60 0.98
CA TYR A 84 -2.89 -15.88 1.06
C TYR A 84 -3.08 -16.53 2.43
N LEU A 85 -2.88 -17.84 2.50
CA LEU A 85 -2.81 -18.57 3.75
C LEU A 85 -1.35 -18.75 4.15
N ASP A 86 -1.04 -18.35 5.37
CA ASP A 86 0.26 -18.60 6.00
C ASP A 86 0.43 -20.10 6.33
N GLU A 87 1.61 -20.52 6.78
CA GLU A 87 1.89 -21.92 7.16
C GLU A 87 0.93 -22.42 8.27
N ASP A 88 0.49 -21.52 9.14
CA ASP A 88 -0.50 -21.78 10.19
C ASP A 88 -1.96 -21.80 9.69
N GLY A 89 -2.19 -21.66 8.38
CA GLY A 89 -3.52 -21.54 7.79
C GLY A 89 -4.23 -20.22 8.09
N VAL A 90 -3.49 -19.20 8.55
CA VAL A 90 -4.03 -17.87 8.83
C VAL A 90 -4.11 -17.05 7.56
N GLN A 91 -5.26 -16.43 7.29
CA GLN A 91 -5.42 -15.58 6.12
C GLN A 91 -4.71 -14.25 6.28
N GLN A 92 -3.64 -14.07 5.50
CA GLN A 92 -2.88 -12.84 5.40
C GLN A 92 -3.23 -12.07 4.12
N LYS A 93 -2.82 -10.80 4.08
CA LYS A 93 -3.04 -9.94 2.93
C LYS A 93 -1.82 -9.08 2.63
N ILE A 94 -1.53 -8.93 1.35
CA ILE A 94 -0.43 -8.10 0.87
C ILE A 94 -0.93 -7.09 -0.14
N LYS A 95 -0.38 -5.87 -0.05
CA LYS A 95 -0.63 -4.78 -0.98
C LYS A 95 0.69 -4.33 -1.58
N PHE A 96 0.74 -4.26 -2.90
CA PHE A 96 1.91 -3.75 -3.63
C PHE A 96 1.47 -3.01 -4.90
N SER A 97 2.35 -2.15 -5.40
CA SER A 97 2.11 -1.40 -6.64
C SER A 97 2.55 -2.26 -7.84
N PRO A 98 1.74 -2.38 -8.92
CA PRO A 98 2.11 -3.02 -10.17
C PRO A 98 3.43 -2.50 -10.76
N ARG A 99 3.75 -1.23 -10.50
CA ARG A 99 4.97 -0.59 -11.00
C ARG A 99 6.24 -1.26 -10.46
N ILE A 100 6.17 -1.86 -9.27
CA ILE A 100 7.30 -2.58 -8.66
C ILE A 100 7.69 -3.79 -9.50
N LEU A 101 6.71 -4.48 -10.11
CA LEU A 101 6.95 -5.63 -10.99
C LEU A 101 7.37 -5.23 -12.40
N GLY A 102 7.27 -3.95 -12.77
CA GLY A 102 7.70 -3.44 -14.07
C GLY A 102 7.12 -4.24 -15.25
N ASN A 103 8.00 -4.78 -16.08
CA ASN A 103 7.68 -5.59 -17.26
C ASN A 103 7.25 -7.03 -16.92
N HIS A 104 7.51 -7.49 -15.70
CA HIS A 104 7.13 -8.83 -15.24
C HIS A 104 5.67 -8.90 -14.79
N TYR A 105 4.97 -7.77 -14.74
CA TYR A 105 3.58 -7.69 -14.28
C TYR A 105 2.62 -8.57 -15.10
N ASP A 106 2.69 -8.53 -16.43
CA ASP A 106 1.76 -9.29 -17.26
C ASP A 106 2.01 -10.80 -17.13
N ASN A 107 3.28 -11.22 -17.08
CA ASN A 107 3.66 -12.61 -16.80
C ASN A 107 3.20 -13.05 -15.41
N PHE A 108 3.35 -12.19 -14.41
CA PHE A 108 2.90 -12.44 -13.05
C PHE A 108 1.39 -12.66 -12.96
N VAL A 109 0.59 -11.80 -13.61
CA VAL A 109 -0.87 -11.95 -13.66
C VAL A 109 -1.26 -13.23 -14.38
N GLU A 110 -0.55 -13.60 -15.44
CA GLU A 110 -0.78 -14.83 -16.19
C GLU A 110 -0.44 -16.10 -15.38
N LEU A 111 0.70 -16.11 -14.69
CA LEU A 111 1.08 -17.20 -13.78
C LEU A 111 0.08 -17.36 -12.64
N LEU A 112 -0.36 -16.26 -12.03
CA LEU A 112 -1.40 -16.26 -11.00
C LEU A 112 -2.74 -16.80 -11.51
N ALA A 113 -3.18 -16.35 -12.68
CA ALA A 113 -4.43 -16.81 -13.29
C ALA A 113 -4.36 -18.30 -13.67
N LYS A 114 -3.19 -18.78 -14.12
CA LYS A 114 -2.96 -20.19 -14.45
C LYS A 114 -3.01 -21.09 -13.22
N LYS A 115 -2.41 -20.65 -12.10
CA LYS A 115 -2.39 -21.41 -10.84
C LYS A 115 -3.71 -21.31 -10.07
N ASN A 116 -4.40 -20.18 -10.20
CA ASN A 116 -5.66 -19.90 -9.52
C ASN A 116 -6.67 -19.29 -10.51
N PRO A 117 -7.48 -20.12 -11.21
CA PRO A 117 -8.45 -19.61 -12.19
C PRO A 117 -9.55 -18.72 -11.58
N ASN A 118 -9.74 -18.77 -10.25
CA ASN A 118 -10.70 -17.94 -9.53
C ASN A 118 -10.21 -16.51 -9.24
N LEU A 119 -8.95 -16.19 -9.54
CA LEU A 119 -8.34 -14.88 -9.28
C LEU A 119 -8.81 -13.84 -10.31
N LYS A 120 -9.43 -12.75 -9.83
CA LYS A 120 -9.95 -11.66 -10.66
C LYS A 120 -8.97 -10.48 -10.73
N ILE A 121 -7.81 -10.67 -11.35
CA ILE A 121 -6.83 -9.60 -11.61
C ILE A 121 -6.82 -9.29 -13.12
N ARG A 122 -7.09 -8.02 -13.50
CA ARG A 122 -7.06 -7.57 -14.90
C ARG A 122 -5.64 -7.22 -15.36
N ARG A 123 -5.33 -7.54 -16.62
CA ARG A 123 -4.04 -7.25 -17.29
C ARG A 123 -3.84 -5.75 -17.53
N ARG A 124 -2.60 -5.36 -17.83
CA ARG A 124 -2.18 -3.96 -17.96
C ARG A 124 -2.74 -3.24 -19.21
N ARG A 125 -3.32 -3.97 -20.18
CA ARG A 125 -3.83 -3.40 -21.44
C ARG A 125 -5.07 -2.52 -21.31
N ASP A 126 -5.75 -2.53 -20.17
CA ASP A 126 -6.88 -1.63 -19.88
C ASP A 126 -6.44 -0.34 -19.14
N TYR A 127 -5.16 0.03 -19.20
CA TYR A 127 -4.62 1.29 -18.64
C TYR A 127 -4.33 2.32 -19.72
#